data_AF-A0A1G5REK8-F1
#
_entry.id   AF-A0A1G5REK8-F1
#
_cell.length_a   1.000
_cell.length_b   1.000
_cell.length_c   1.000
_cell.angle_alpha   90.00
_cell.angle_beta   90.00
_cell.angle_gamma   90.00
#
_symmetry.space_group_name_H-M   'P 1'
#
loop_
_entity.id
_entity.type
_entity.pdbx_description
1 polymer ?
#
loop_
_entity_poly.entity_id
_entity_poly.type
_entity_poly.pdbx_seq_one_letter_code
_entity_poly.pdbx_strand_id
1 'polypeptide(L)'
;MMKHKITRPALTVETLGLMFISGVLATIAFDLWGQLVSPSLGFATLSPHGLAQSLLGTLGLPKSTFAGYFVHFYLVGLVGYPIGWLFIFRPIWQRIMGNTHWLLPSAIYGVGLWVFAIGGITAVAGLPFFLNFSGITWVALVGHVAYAIVMVAVMTIISYDD
;
A
#
# COMPACT_ATOMS: atom_id res chain seq x y z
N MET A 1 1.15 30.44 18.25
CA MET A 1 1.29 29.92 16.87
C MET A 1 2.46 28.94 16.85
N MET A 2 2.20 27.66 17.19
CA MET A 2 3.23 26.62 17.20
C MET A 2 3.51 26.17 15.77
N LYS A 3 4.73 26.42 15.29
CA LYS A 3 5.26 25.81 14.07
C LYS A 3 5.51 24.34 14.42
N HIS A 4 4.60 23.43 14.06
CA HIS A 4 4.93 22.00 14.06
C HIS A 4 6.00 21.78 12.99
N LYS A 5 7.25 21.72 13.46
CA LYS A 5 8.42 21.34 12.68
C LYS A 5 8.11 19.98 12.04
N ILE A 6 8.30 19.87 10.72
CA ILE A 6 8.22 18.59 10.00
C ILE A 6 9.20 17.64 10.69
N THR A 7 8.68 16.81 11.58
CA THR A 7 9.44 15.83 12.33
C THR A 7 9.08 14.51 11.69
N ARG A 8 10.02 13.99 10.90
CA ARG A 8 9.95 12.58 10.50
C ARG A 8 9.83 11.78 11.79
N PRO A 9 8.92 10.80 11.88
CA PRO A 9 8.82 9.98 13.07
C PRO A 9 10.19 9.35 13.36
N ALA A 10 10.58 9.36 14.64
CA ALA A 10 11.82 8.73 15.06
C ALA A 10 11.73 7.22 14.78
N LEU A 11 12.83 6.59 14.36
CA LEU A 11 12.83 5.15 14.09
C LEU A 11 12.90 4.38 15.43
N THR A 12 11.78 4.34 16.15
CA THR A 12 11.63 3.70 17.45
C THR A 12 10.85 2.40 17.33
N VAL A 13 10.91 1.57 18.37
CA VAL A 13 10.09 0.35 18.48
C VAL A 13 8.60 0.67 18.33
N GLU A 14 8.17 1.82 18.87
CA GLU A 14 6.80 2.32 18.76
C GLU A 14 6.41 2.62 17.31
N THR A 15 7.27 3.32 16.56
CA THR A 15 7.03 3.60 15.12
C THR A 15 6.98 2.31 14.31
N LEU A 16 7.84 1.33 14.64
CA LEU A 16 7.81 0.01 14.02
C LEU A 16 6.52 -0.75 14.35
N GLY A 17 6.06 -0.69 15.60
CA GLY A 17 4.79 -1.27 16.04
C GLY A 17 3.59 -0.63 15.34
N LEU A 18 3.58 0.70 15.20
CA LEU A 18 2.57 1.46 14.49
C LEU A 18 2.49 1.05 13.01
N MET A 19 3.65 0.98 12.34
CA MET A 19 3.74 0.52 10.96
C MET A 19 3.24 -0.92 10.81
N PHE A 20 3.61 -1.80 11.75
CA PHE A 20 3.20 -3.19 11.74
C PHE A 20 1.67 -3.32 11.87
N ILE A 21 1.07 -2.73 12.90
CA ILE A 21 -0.37 -2.86 13.17
C ILE A 21 -1.20 -2.25 12.02
N SER A 22 -0.83 -1.04 11.57
CA SER A 22 -1.51 -0.38 10.46
C SER A 22 -1.36 -1.13 9.14
N GLY A 23 -0.16 -1.65 8.84
CA GLY A 23 0.10 -2.47 7.66
C GLY A 23 -0.73 -3.76 7.65
N VAL A 24 -0.78 -4.50 8.76
CA VAL A 24 -1.59 -5.72 8.87
C VAL A 24 -3.07 -5.44 8.58
N LEU A 25 -3.67 -4.46 9.26
CA LEU A 25 -5.09 -4.15 9.08
C LEU A 25 -5.40 -3.63 7.66
N ALA A 26 -4.50 -2.83 7.10
CA ALA A 26 -4.62 -2.35 5.73
C ALA A 26 -4.53 -3.50 4.70
N THR A 27 -3.63 -4.46 4.90
CA THR A 27 -3.54 -5.64 4.03
C THR A 27 -4.78 -6.52 4.15
N ILE A 28 -5.31 -6.72 5.36
CA ILE A 28 -6.60 -7.42 5.54
C ILE A 28 -7.72 -6.70 4.78
N ALA A 29 -7.79 -5.37 4.82
CA ALA A 29 -8.78 -4.61 4.07
C ALA A 29 -8.61 -4.76 2.55
N PHE A 30 -7.36 -4.74 2.06
CA PHE A 30 -7.03 -4.98 0.66
C PHE A 30 -7.48 -6.37 0.20
N ASP A 31 -7.14 -7.41 0.97
CA ASP A 31 -7.47 -8.79 0.65
C ASP A 31 -8.97 -9.07 0.75
N LEU A 32 -9.63 -8.52 1.77
CA LEU A 32 -11.09 -8.56 1.90
C LEU A 32 -11.75 -7.96 0.65
N TRP A 33 -11.27 -6.81 0.19
CA TRP A 33 -11.75 -6.19 -1.04
C TRP A 33 -11.47 -7.08 -2.26
N GLY A 34 -10.21 -7.46 -2.49
CA GLY A 34 -9.77 -8.08 -3.74
C GLY A 34 -10.13 -9.55 -3.91
N GLN A 35 -10.26 -10.31 -2.82
CA GLN A 35 -10.51 -11.75 -2.86
C GLN A 35 -11.96 -12.10 -2.55
N LEU A 36 -12.67 -11.29 -1.76
CA LEU A 36 -14.04 -11.59 -1.34
C LEU A 36 -15.07 -10.59 -1.91
N VAL A 37 -14.90 -9.29 -1.68
CA VAL A 37 -15.92 -8.30 -2.05
C VAL A 37 -15.99 -8.13 -3.57
N SER A 38 -14.87 -7.85 -4.24
CA SER A 38 -14.88 -7.59 -5.68
C SER A 38 -15.45 -8.74 -6.50
N PRO A 39 -15.11 -10.03 -6.25
CA PRO A 39 -15.67 -11.14 -7.01
C PRO A 39 -17.15 -11.37 -6.68
N SER A 40 -17.57 -11.15 -5.43
CA SER A 40 -18.98 -11.27 -5.04
C SER A 40 -19.89 -10.25 -5.74
N LEU A 41 -19.31 -9.12 -6.18
CA LEU A 41 -19.98 -8.08 -6.95
C LEU A 41 -19.84 -8.29 -8.48
N GLY A 42 -19.23 -9.39 -8.93
CA GLY A 42 -19.01 -9.70 -10.35
C GLY A 42 -17.80 -9.01 -10.98
N PHE A 43 -16.95 -8.35 -10.19
CA PHE A 43 -15.68 -7.79 -10.66
C PHE A 43 -14.56 -8.85 -10.64
N ALA A 44 -13.39 -8.48 -11.17
CA ALA A 44 -12.23 -9.37 -11.18
C ALA A 44 -11.73 -9.70 -9.76
N THR A 45 -11.16 -10.90 -9.60
CA THR A 45 -10.49 -11.33 -8.37
C THR A 45 -9.01 -10.92 -8.40
N LEU A 46 -8.53 -10.32 -7.31
CA LEU A 46 -7.10 -10.05 -7.13
C LEU A 46 -6.41 -11.28 -6.54
N SER A 47 -5.29 -11.69 -7.14
CA SER A 47 -4.35 -12.60 -6.49
C SER A 47 -3.27 -11.78 -5.79
N PRO A 48 -3.13 -11.86 -4.46
CA PRO A 48 -2.11 -11.10 -3.73
C PRO A 48 -0.68 -11.49 -4.13
N HIS A 49 -0.45 -12.75 -4.52
CA HIS A 49 0.90 -13.28 -4.75
C HIS A 49 1.33 -13.29 -6.23
N GLY A 50 0.38 -13.27 -7.18
CA GLY A 50 0.67 -13.53 -8.60
C GLY A 50 1.67 -12.54 -9.23
N LEU A 51 1.50 -11.24 -8.96
CA LEU A 51 2.42 -10.21 -9.47
C LEU A 51 3.83 -10.36 -8.84
N ALA A 52 3.89 -10.65 -7.55
CA ALA A 52 5.15 -10.84 -6.85
C ALA A 52 5.92 -12.07 -7.38
N GLN A 53 5.23 -13.16 -7.68
CA GLN A 53 5.85 -14.33 -8.31
C GLN A 53 6.39 -14.03 -9.71
N SER A 54 5.66 -13.25 -10.52
CA SER A 54 6.14 -12.82 -11.83
C SER A 54 7.40 -11.98 -11.70
N LEU A 55 7.44 -11.02 -10.77
CA LEU A 55 8.64 -10.22 -10.50
C LEU A 55 9.82 -11.10 -10.07
N LEU A 56 9.62 -11.99 -9.11
CA LEU A 56 10.68 -12.91 -8.64
C LEU A 56 11.20 -13.77 -9.78
N GLY A 57 10.31 -14.29 -10.63
CA GLY A 57 10.68 -15.06 -11.82
C GLY A 57 11.55 -14.26 -12.79
N THR A 58 11.20 -13.01 -13.07
CA THR A 58 11.98 -12.13 -13.95
C THR A 58 13.35 -11.79 -13.37
N LEU A 59 13.48 -11.74 -12.04
CA LEU A 59 14.76 -11.55 -11.35
C LEU A 59 15.58 -12.85 -11.18
N GLY A 60 15.10 -13.99 -11.67
CA GLY A 60 15.76 -15.29 -11.49
C GLY A 60 15.72 -15.82 -10.06
N LEU A 61 14.82 -15.30 -9.22
CA LEU A 61 14.66 -15.66 -7.81
C LEU A 61 13.61 -16.78 -7.60
N PRO A 62 13.64 -17.47 -6.44
CA PRO A 62 12.63 -18.47 -6.12
C PRO A 62 11.21 -17.87 -6.11
N LYS A 63 10.33 -18.37 -6.99
CA LYS A 63 8.95 -17.88 -7.18
C LYS A 63 7.87 -18.78 -6.57
N SER A 64 8.16 -19.41 -5.43
CA SER A 64 7.18 -20.25 -4.73
C SER A 64 5.96 -19.44 -4.29
N THR A 65 4.83 -20.09 -4.03
CA THR A 65 3.62 -19.43 -3.50
C THR A 65 3.95 -18.69 -2.21
N PHE A 66 4.72 -19.32 -1.32
CA PHE A 66 5.21 -18.67 -0.10
C PHE A 66 6.01 -17.39 -0.41
N ALA A 67 6.95 -17.42 -1.35
CA ALA A 67 7.75 -16.25 -1.69
C ALA A 67 6.90 -15.10 -2.24
N GLY A 68 5.89 -15.40 -3.06
CA GLY A 68 4.94 -14.41 -3.56
C GLY A 68 4.14 -13.74 -2.43
N TYR A 69 3.57 -14.53 -1.52
CA TYR A 69 2.90 -14.00 -0.33
C TYR A 69 3.85 -13.23 0.57
N PHE A 70 5.10 -13.69 0.71
CA PHE A 70 6.09 -13.05 1.55
C PHE A 70 6.41 -11.64 1.07
N VAL A 71 6.68 -11.48 -0.24
CA VAL A 71 6.94 -10.18 -0.86
C VAL A 71 5.70 -9.27 -0.74
N HIS A 72 4.53 -9.78 -1.12
CA HIS A 72 3.31 -8.98 -1.12
C HIS A 72 2.94 -8.50 0.29
N PHE A 73 2.87 -9.42 1.24
CA PHE A 73 2.39 -9.15 2.60
C PHE A 73 3.48 -8.48 3.44
N TYR A 74 4.65 -9.12 3.61
CA TYR A 74 5.65 -8.66 4.59
C TYR A 74 6.54 -7.55 4.07
N LEU A 75 7.07 -7.67 2.84
CA LEU A 75 8.01 -6.65 2.35
C LEU A 75 7.29 -5.37 1.95
N VAL A 76 6.18 -5.50 1.22
CA VAL A 76 5.51 -4.36 0.63
C VAL A 76 4.34 -3.90 1.50
N GLY A 77 3.39 -4.80 1.81
CA GLY A 77 2.18 -4.48 2.58
C GLY A 77 2.43 -4.09 4.03
N LEU A 78 3.44 -4.64 4.69
CA LEU A 78 3.70 -4.37 6.10
C LEU A 78 4.77 -3.30 6.34
N VAL A 79 5.73 -3.19 5.44
CA VAL A 79 6.92 -2.35 5.62
C VAL A 79 7.01 -1.28 4.54
N GLY A 80 7.06 -1.67 3.27
CA GLY A 80 7.28 -0.75 2.15
C GLY A 80 6.27 0.38 2.06
N TYR A 81 4.97 0.08 2.15
CA TYR A 81 3.91 1.08 2.05
C TYR A 81 3.83 2.00 3.29
N PRO A 82 3.90 1.50 4.55
CA PRO A 82 4.02 2.40 5.70
C PRO A 82 5.27 3.29 5.68
N ILE A 83 6.42 2.77 5.22
CA ILE A 83 7.64 3.58 5.02
C ILE A 83 7.39 4.68 4.00
N GLY A 84 6.85 4.33 2.83
CA GLY A 84 6.58 5.28 1.77
C GLY A 84 5.63 6.39 2.22
N TRP A 85 4.64 6.08 3.05
CA TRP A 85 3.78 7.09 3.66
C TRP A 85 4.53 7.99 4.64
N LEU A 86 5.14 7.42 5.69
CA LEU A 86 5.69 8.18 6.81
C LEU A 86 6.93 9.01 6.44
N PHE A 87 7.79 8.48 5.56
CA PHE A 87 9.10 9.06 5.30
C PHE A 87 9.21 9.77 3.96
N ILE A 88 8.29 9.52 3.03
CA ILE A 88 8.33 10.12 1.68
C ILE A 88 7.09 10.97 1.44
N PHE A 89 5.91 10.35 1.34
CA PHE A 89 4.70 11.02 0.89
C PHE A 89 4.21 12.09 1.86
N ARG A 90 4.02 11.73 3.14
CA ARG A 90 3.50 12.66 4.15
C ARG A 90 4.40 13.89 4.35
N PRO A 91 5.75 13.76 4.47
CA PRO A 91 6.63 14.93 4.55
C PRO A 91 6.58 15.84 3.32
N ILE A 92 6.48 15.27 2.11
CA ILE A 92 6.36 16.03 0.87
C ILE A 92 5.00 16.75 0.83
N TRP A 93 3.92 16.04 1.14
CA TRP A 93 2.57 16.60 1.17
C TRP A 93 2.48 17.78 2.14
N GLN A 94 2.97 17.60 3.38
CA GLN A 94 2.98 18.68 4.38
C GLN A 94 3.80 19.90 3.96
N ARG A 95 4.87 19.69 3.17
CA ARG A 95 5.69 20.78 2.66
C ARG A 95 4.99 21.59 1.57
N ILE A 96 4.18 20.94 0.73
CA ILE A 96 3.55 21.56 -0.44
C ILE A 96 2.15 22.08 -0.10
N MET A 97 1.34 21.26 0.57
CA MET A 97 -0.08 21.49 0.84
C MET A 97 -0.37 21.91 2.29
N GLY A 98 0.62 21.82 3.19
CA GLY A 98 0.43 22.06 4.62
C GLY A 98 -0.26 20.90 5.36
N ASN A 99 -0.73 21.18 6.58
CA ASN A 99 -1.47 20.20 7.38
C ASN A 99 -2.95 20.20 6.96
N THR A 100 -3.35 19.16 6.23
CA THR A 100 -4.74 18.91 5.83
C THR A 100 -5.33 17.73 6.61
N HIS A 101 -6.64 17.53 6.52
CA HIS A 101 -7.25 16.27 6.93
C HIS A 101 -6.58 15.10 6.19
N TRP A 102 -6.38 13.96 6.88
CA TRP A 102 -5.57 12.84 6.39
C TRP A 102 -6.22 12.03 5.25
N LEU A 103 -7.54 12.11 5.13
CA LEU A 103 -8.32 11.30 4.17
C LEU A 103 -7.88 11.53 2.72
N LEU A 104 -7.87 12.78 2.25
CA LEU A 104 -7.45 13.13 0.88
C LEU A 104 -6.01 12.69 0.57
N PRO A 105 -4.98 13.06 1.36
CA PRO A 105 -3.61 12.62 1.08
C PRO A 105 -3.47 11.09 1.12
N SER A 106 -4.19 10.37 2.00
CA SER A 106 -4.17 8.91 2.03
C SER A 106 -4.75 8.29 0.74
N ALA A 107 -5.84 8.84 0.22
CA ALA A 107 -6.42 8.38 -1.04
C ALA A 107 -5.45 8.61 -2.22
N ILE A 108 -4.84 9.81 -2.30
CA ILE A 108 -3.84 10.13 -3.33
C ILE A 108 -2.63 9.20 -3.21
N TYR A 109 -2.18 8.93 -1.99
CA TYR A 109 -1.10 7.98 -1.76
C TYR A 109 -1.46 6.58 -2.27
N GLY A 110 -2.68 6.11 -2.02
CA GLY A 110 -3.18 4.84 -2.55
C GLY A 110 -3.22 4.78 -4.08
N VAL A 111 -3.59 5.88 -4.76
CA VAL A 111 -3.45 5.98 -6.22
C VAL A 111 -1.98 5.86 -6.63
N GLY A 112 -1.06 6.51 -5.90
CA GLY A 112 0.38 6.38 -6.11
C GLY A 112 0.89 4.94 -5.95
N LEU A 113 0.41 4.22 -4.95
CA LEU A 113 0.71 2.80 -4.76
C LEU A 113 0.20 1.95 -5.92
N TRP A 114 -1.00 2.22 -6.42
CA TRP A 114 -1.55 1.56 -7.61
C TRP A 114 -0.69 1.80 -8.86
N VAL A 115 -0.24 3.04 -9.10
CA VAL A 115 0.69 3.34 -10.20
C VAL A 115 2.00 2.58 -10.02
N PHE A 116 2.56 2.57 -8.81
CA PHE A 116 3.80 1.86 -8.51
C PHE A 116 3.67 0.35 -8.73
N ALA A 117 2.64 -0.28 -8.15
CA ALA A 117 2.46 -1.73 -8.21
C ALA A 117 1.96 -2.20 -9.58
N ILE A 118 0.82 -1.68 -10.04
CA ILE A 118 0.17 -2.17 -11.26
C ILE A 118 0.78 -1.56 -12.51
N GLY A 119 1.31 -0.34 -12.46
CA GLY A 119 2.03 0.27 -13.59
C GLY A 119 3.50 -0.12 -13.62
N GLY A 120 4.22 0.12 -12.51
CA GLY A 120 5.67 -0.07 -12.42
C GLY A 120 6.10 -1.53 -12.32
N ILE A 121 5.61 -2.27 -11.31
CA ILE A 121 6.06 -3.66 -11.09
C ILE A 121 5.64 -4.57 -12.24
N THR A 122 4.48 -4.36 -12.86
CA THR A 122 4.08 -5.15 -14.05
C THR A 122 5.05 -4.95 -15.21
N ALA A 123 5.47 -3.71 -15.48
CA ALA A 123 6.44 -3.39 -16.52
C ALA A 123 7.80 -4.05 -16.27
N VAL A 124 8.27 -4.06 -15.01
CA VAL A 124 9.53 -4.73 -14.63
C VAL A 124 9.38 -6.26 -14.63
N ALA A 125 8.20 -6.78 -14.29
CA ALA A 125 7.92 -8.20 -14.25
C ALA A 125 7.68 -8.84 -15.64
N GLY A 126 7.76 -8.07 -16.73
CA GLY A 126 7.49 -8.56 -18.09
C GLY A 126 6.00 -8.81 -18.37
N LEU A 127 5.11 -8.24 -17.56
CA LEU A 127 3.67 -8.26 -17.77
C LEU A 127 3.24 -7.01 -18.58
N PRO A 128 2.07 -7.04 -19.25
CA PRO A 128 1.57 -5.86 -19.94
C PRO A 128 1.43 -4.67 -18.98
N PHE A 129 1.80 -3.48 -19.44
CA PHE A 129 1.66 -2.24 -18.67
C PHE A 129 0.22 -2.07 -18.19
N PHE A 130 0.04 -1.84 -16.88
CA PHE A 130 -1.26 -1.82 -16.23
C PHE A 130 -2.15 -3.03 -16.55
N LEU A 131 -1.57 -4.20 -16.85
CA LEU A 131 -2.31 -5.41 -17.25
C LEU A 131 -3.33 -5.12 -18.36
N ASN A 132 -2.95 -4.31 -19.36
CA ASN A 132 -3.82 -3.82 -20.44
C ASN A 132 -5.09 -3.08 -19.96
N PHE A 133 -5.03 -2.44 -18.80
CA PHE A 133 -6.18 -1.77 -18.15
C PHE A 133 -7.39 -2.70 -17.97
N SER A 134 -7.12 -3.99 -17.73
CA SER A 134 -8.14 -5.00 -17.48
C SER A 134 -8.95 -4.73 -16.20
N GLY A 135 -9.99 -5.53 -15.94
CA GLY A 135 -10.77 -5.44 -14.70
C GLY A 135 -9.91 -5.52 -13.43
N ILE A 136 -8.84 -6.33 -13.45
CA ILE A 136 -7.89 -6.46 -12.33
C ILE A 136 -7.26 -5.10 -12.00
N THR A 137 -6.96 -4.30 -13.01
CA THR A 137 -6.31 -2.98 -12.85
C THR A 137 -7.16 -2.03 -12.04
N TRP A 138 -8.46 -2.00 -12.30
CA TRP A 138 -9.39 -1.09 -11.62
C TRP A 138 -9.79 -1.60 -10.23
N VAL A 139 -9.94 -2.92 -10.08
CA VAL A 139 -10.13 -3.54 -8.76
C VAL A 139 -8.91 -3.26 -7.87
N ALA A 140 -7.70 -3.37 -8.42
CA ALA A 140 -6.47 -3.05 -7.70
C ALA A 140 -6.37 -1.56 -7.33
N LEU A 141 -6.89 -0.64 -8.14
CA LEU A 141 -6.94 0.78 -7.79
C LEU A 141 -7.75 1.00 -6.51
N VAL A 142 -8.97 0.46 -6.46
CA VAL A 142 -9.83 0.54 -5.27
C VAL A 142 -9.16 -0.12 -4.08
N GLY A 143 -8.54 -1.28 -4.28
CA GLY A 143 -7.78 -1.99 -3.24
C GLY A 143 -6.67 -1.13 -2.64
N HIS A 144 -5.82 -0.51 -3.45
CA HIS A 144 -4.70 0.31 -2.95
C HIS A 144 -5.17 1.60 -2.27
N VAL A 145 -6.25 2.21 -2.76
CA VAL A 145 -6.87 3.38 -2.11
C VAL A 145 -7.46 2.97 -0.75
N ALA A 146 -8.21 1.87 -0.68
CA ALA A 146 -8.74 1.34 0.57
C ALA A 146 -7.63 0.98 1.57
N TYR A 147 -6.59 0.29 1.10
CA TYR A 147 -5.38 -0.01 1.88
C TYR A 147 -4.81 1.27 2.51
N ALA A 148 -4.54 2.29 1.69
CA ALA A 148 -3.89 3.51 2.18
C ALA A 148 -4.77 4.27 3.17
N ILE A 149 -6.09 4.34 2.92
CA ILE A 149 -7.04 4.96 3.84
C ILE A 149 -7.06 4.21 5.18
N VAL A 150 -7.19 2.88 5.16
CA VAL A 150 -7.23 2.06 6.40
C VAL A 150 -5.92 2.17 7.16
N MET A 151 -4.78 2.08 6.48
CA MET A 151 -3.46 2.24 7.10
C MET A 151 -3.36 3.58 7.84
N VAL A 152 -3.70 4.68 7.17
CA VAL A 152 -3.59 6.03 7.76
C VAL A 152 -4.64 6.26 8.83
N ALA A 153 -5.84 5.71 8.69
CA ALA A 153 -6.88 5.76 9.71
C ALA A 153 -6.41 5.07 11.00
N VAL A 154 -5.86 3.86 10.90
CA VAL A 154 -5.30 3.13 12.05
C VAL A 154 -4.15 3.90 12.69
N MET A 155 -3.22 4.42 11.89
CA MET A 155 -2.13 5.26 12.41
C MET A 155 -2.67 6.48 13.16
N THR A 156 -3.68 7.13 12.60
CA THR A 156 -4.30 8.32 13.20
C THR A 156 -5.01 7.99 14.50
N ILE A 157 -5.79 6.89 14.55
CA ILE A 157 -6.50 6.45 15.76
C ILE A 157 -5.51 6.16 16.88
N ILE A 158 -4.48 5.36 16.61
CA ILE A 158 -3.48 5.00 17.62
C ILE A 158 -2.71 6.23 18.11
N SER A 159 -2.35 7.14 17.21
CA SER A 159 -1.59 8.37 17.57
C SER A 159 -2.45 9.48 18.18
N TYR A 160 -3.78 9.31 18.26
CA TYR A 160 -4.70 10.26 18.91
C TYR A 160 -4.87 9.95 20.40
N ASP A 161 -4.48 8.75 20.84
CA ASP A 161 -4.57 8.30 22.23
C ASP A 161 -3.34 8.71 23.08
N ASP A 162 -2.39 9.47 22.48
CA ASP A 162 -1.22 10.08 23.12
C ASP A 162 -1.38 11.61 23.33
#